data_AF-A0A5N7J0C5-F1
#
_entry.id   AF-A0A5N7J0C5-F1
#
_cell.length_a   1.000
_cell.length_b   1.000
_cell.length_c   1.000
_cell.angle_alpha   90.00
_cell.angle_beta   90.00
_cell.angle_gamma   90.00
#
_symmetry.space_group_name_H-M   'P 1'
#
loop_
_entity.id
_entity.type
_entity.pdbx_description
1 polymer ?
#
loop_
_entity_poly.entity_id
_entity_poly.type
_entity_poly.pdbx_seq_one_letter_code
_entity_poly.pdbx_strand_id
1 'polypeptide(L)'
;MVKKPLTSDQVKKISKQLMLAVLASSMVMTTCLSASASTYNLSSVSLENTQSVGNTVSILESNGWLESANVEWTEAKGATGYNVYCKLASASDSEYKQLDNQLIRKYSSYFRADVLGLSQGDYVMKIVPTINNKEASLEQIITKTIKVKANTREGFAFASGSPMGTGSGGYKDDGTVASNAQIVYITSSNVNKVTANVITNIKGTATLCTGITDILAKRQKGYDKRPLIIRMAGEIKAADIAGLNSTGYLQLKGGYNVTFEGVGEDATAYGWGVLIRDSHNVELRNMGVMLFPDDGISLDTGNENIWVHNNDIFYGAAGSDADQVKGDGSCDVKKSTYVTVAYNHFYDSGKCSLCGMSDTENFYVTYHHNWFDHSDSRQPRIRVGTIHIYNNYFDGNSKYGVGVTKGSSAFVEDNYFRNCKYPMLSSLQGSDISGGSVGTFSGEEGGMIKAYNNKVEGATKLVYSKDDATQFDAYLASARNEQVPSTYKSVSGGNTYNNFDTSSLMYKYVPDAPENVESNVTTYAGRVDGGDFKWNFTDADDVKSEVNTELMSKIKSYKSDLVSIGGNSVVETRYWTK
;
A
#
# COMPACT_ATOMS: atom_id res chain seq x y z
N MET A 1 15.71 47.39 5.69
CA MET A 1 14.71 47.55 4.62
C MET A 1 13.42 46.90 5.06
N VAL A 2 12.35 47.69 5.14
CA VAL A 2 11.01 47.29 5.60
C VAL A 2 10.39 46.33 4.57
N LYS A 3 10.00 45.12 4.97
CA LYS A 3 9.20 44.21 4.13
C LYS A 3 7.74 44.70 4.12
N LYS A 4 7.22 44.99 2.92
CA LYS A 4 5.80 45.31 2.69
C LYS A 4 4.90 44.10 3.01
N PRO A 5 3.69 44.31 3.54
CA PRO A 5 2.69 43.25 3.64
C PRO A 5 2.12 42.90 2.26
N LEU A 6 1.77 41.62 2.08
CA LEU A 6 1.19 41.05 0.85
C LEU A 6 -0.18 41.68 0.55
N THR A 7 -0.49 41.85 -0.73
CA THR A 7 -1.73 42.48 -1.19
C THR A 7 -2.92 41.50 -1.20
N SER A 8 -4.15 42.03 -1.10
CA SER A 8 -5.44 41.32 -1.12
C SER A 8 -5.58 40.21 -2.19
N ASP A 9 -4.90 40.34 -3.34
CA ASP A 9 -4.98 39.36 -4.41
C ASP A 9 -4.07 38.12 -4.21
N GLN A 10 -3.09 38.20 -3.31
CA GLN A 10 -2.25 37.06 -2.92
C GLN A 10 -2.96 36.18 -1.87
N VAL A 11 -3.87 36.74 -1.08
CA VAL A 11 -4.72 36.00 -0.13
C VAL A 11 -5.82 35.20 -0.85
N LYS A 12 -6.35 35.72 -1.97
CA LYS A 12 -7.36 35.03 -2.79
C LYS A 12 -6.83 33.81 -3.59
N LYS A 13 -5.52 33.69 -3.78
CA LYS A 13 -4.92 32.54 -4.49
C LYS A 13 -4.68 31.35 -3.56
N ILE A 14 -4.48 31.60 -2.26
CA ILE A 14 -4.32 30.56 -1.24
C ILE A 14 -5.70 29.94 -0.88
N SER A 15 -6.78 30.72 -0.96
CA SER A 15 -8.13 30.24 -0.64
C SER A 15 -8.80 29.39 -1.73
N LYS A 16 -8.20 29.24 -2.92
CA LYS A 16 -8.73 28.38 -4.00
C LYS A 16 -8.17 26.95 -4.01
N GLN A 17 -7.08 26.68 -3.29
CA GLN A 17 -6.54 25.32 -3.12
C GLN A 17 -7.10 24.60 -1.88
N LEU A 18 -7.74 25.34 -0.95
CA LEU A 18 -8.38 24.77 0.24
C LEU A 18 -9.88 24.43 0.04
N MET A 19 -10.41 24.57 -1.17
CA MET A 19 -11.84 24.42 -1.47
C MET A 19 -12.11 23.35 -2.55
N LEU A 20 -11.33 22.27 -2.53
CA LEU A 20 -11.53 21.10 -3.38
C LEU A 20 -11.57 19.82 -2.52
N ALA A 21 -12.41 19.81 -1.48
CA ALA A 21 -12.67 18.61 -0.68
C ALA A 21 -14.03 18.68 0.06
N VAL A 22 -15.06 19.30 -0.52
CA VAL A 22 -16.45 19.10 -0.09
C VAL A 22 -17.35 19.37 -1.29
N LEU A 23 -17.95 18.32 -1.88
CA LEU A 23 -19.29 18.33 -2.48
C LEU A 23 -19.57 16.99 -3.17
N ALA A 24 -20.06 16.02 -2.40
CA ALA A 24 -20.92 14.97 -2.92
C ALA A 24 -22.07 14.79 -1.93
N SER A 25 -23.15 15.53 -2.15
CA SER A 25 -24.55 15.21 -1.78
C SER A 25 -25.36 16.49 -1.64
N SER A 26 -26.23 16.78 -2.62
CA SER A 26 -27.62 17.17 -2.33
C SER A 26 -28.39 17.45 -3.62
N MET A 27 -29.60 16.89 -3.63
CA MET A 27 -30.60 16.89 -4.68
C MET A 27 -30.97 18.28 -5.21
N VAL A 28 -31.26 18.32 -6.51
CA VAL A 28 -31.94 19.42 -7.18
C VAL A 28 -33.41 19.42 -6.75
N MET A 29 -33.83 20.46 -6.03
CA MET A 29 -35.22 20.94 -6.09
C MET A 29 -35.20 22.43 -6.42
N THR A 30 -35.69 22.74 -7.60
CA THR A 30 -35.91 24.08 -8.13
C THR A 30 -37.12 24.70 -7.44
N THR A 31 -37.02 25.95 -6.96
CA THR A 31 -38.04 27.00 -7.20
C THR A 31 -37.56 28.38 -6.74
N CYS A 32 -37.66 29.32 -7.69
CA CYS A 32 -37.95 30.76 -7.62
C CYS A 32 -37.21 31.71 -6.65
N LEU A 33 -36.55 32.69 -7.28
CA LEU A 33 -36.07 33.95 -6.71
C LEU A 33 -37.18 34.74 -5.99
N SER A 34 -36.82 35.38 -4.89
CA SER A 34 -37.02 36.82 -4.73
C SER A 34 -36.03 37.39 -3.69
N ALA A 35 -35.36 38.48 -4.05
CA ALA A 35 -34.53 39.27 -3.17
C ALA A 35 -35.38 40.32 -2.47
N SER A 36 -35.14 40.54 -1.18
CA SER A 36 -35.48 41.78 -0.46
C SER A 36 -34.56 41.90 0.74
N ALA A 37 -33.73 42.94 0.72
CA ALA A 37 -32.89 43.32 1.84
C ALA A 37 -33.76 43.83 3.00
N SER A 38 -33.48 43.38 4.22
CA SER A 38 -33.95 44.01 5.44
C SER A 38 -32.93 43.75 6.55
N THR A 39 -32.53 44.86 7.15
CA THR A 39 -31.58 45.05 8.25
C THR A 39 -31.75 44.07 9.41
N TYR A 40 -30.64 43.47 9.85
CA TYR A 40 -30.53 42.88 11.18
C TYR A 40 -29.41 43.54 11.98
N ASN A 41 -29.79 43.92 13.20
CA ASN A 41 -29.02 44.60 14.22
C ASN A 41 -27.67 43.93 14.48
N LEU A 42 -26.61 44.74 14.51
CA LEU A 42 -25.39 44.40 15.24
C LEU A 42 -25.69 44.46 16.74
N SER A 43 -26.12 43.34 17.32
CA SER A 43 -25.81 43.08 18.72
C SER A 43 -24.35 42.65 18.79
N SER A 44 -23.52 43.52 19.35
CA SER A 44 -22.14 43.27 19.74
C SER A 44 -22.06 41.97 20.53
N VAL A 45 -21.60 40.91 19.89
CA VAL A 45 -21.01 39.77 20.61
C VAL A 45 -19.65 40.27 21.06
N SER A 46 -19.55 40.57 22.35
CA SER A 46 -18.29 40.74 23.04
C SER A 46 -17.42 39.53 22.76
N LEU A 47 -16.36 39.75 21.98
CA LEU A 47 -15.18 38.89 22.03
C LEU A 47 -14.66 38.97 23.47
N GLU A 48 -15.08 38.04 24.32
CA GLU A 48 -14.23 37.63 25.43
C GLU A 48 -13.03 36.93 24.82
N ASN A 49 -12.07 37.76 24.44
CA ASN A 49 -10.69 37.36 24.27
C ASN A 49 -10.15 37.07 25.67
N THR A 50 -10.57 35.97 26.28
CA THR A 50 -9.77 35.31 27.28
C THR A 50 -8.69 34.55 26.53
N GLN A 51 -7.58 35.25 26.24
CA GLN A 51 -6.31 34.57 26.13
C GLN A 51 -6.06 33.84 27.45
N SER A 52 -6.49 32.59 27.56
CA SER A 52 -5.72 31.65 28.36
C SER A 52 -4.50 31.29 27.51
N VAL A 53 -3.33 31.78 27.92
CA VAL A 53 -2.08 31.13 27.52
C VAL A 53 -2.06 29.81 28.31
N GLY A 54 -2.85 28.84 27.83
CA GLY A 54 -3.17 27.61 28.56
C GLY A 54 -2.13 26.54 28.32
N ASN A 55 -1.61 25.96 29.40
CA ASN A 55 -0.61 24.89 29.43
C ASN A 55 -1.12 23.53 28.85
N THR A 56 -2.15 23.51 28.00
CA THR A 56 -2.96 22.33 27.65
C THR A 56 -2.70 21.77 26.26
N VAL A 57 -2.72 20.43 26.13
CA VAL A 57 -2.64 19.70 24.85
C VAL A 57 -3.77 20.14 23.91
N SER A 58 -3.47 20.35 22.63
CA SER A 58 -4.46 20.58 21.57
C SER A 58 -4.31 19.53 20.48
N ILE A 59 -5.42 18.90 20.08
CA ILE A 59 -5.45 18.00 18.91
C ILE A 59 -5.30 18.86 17.65
N LEU A 60 -4.36 18.45 16.81
CA LEU A 60 -4.13 19.02 15.47
C LEU A 60 -4.97 18.27 14.45
N GLU A 61 -4.93 16.94 14.51
CA GLU A 61 -5.61 16.05 13.57
C GLU A 61 -5.98 14.73 14.23
N SER A 62 -7.06 14.09 13.75
CA SER A 62 -7.42 12.74 14.16
C SER A 62 -8.16 12.04 13.03
N ASN A 63 -7.53 11.06 12.40
CA ASN A 63 -8.03 10.38 11.21
C ASN A 63 -8.18 8.89 11.41
N GLY A 64 -9.10 8.31 10.65
CA GLY A 64 -9.26 6.87 10.55
C GLY A 64 -8.93 6.42 9.15
N TRP A 65 -8.38 5.22 9.06
CA TRP A 65 -7.92 4.62 7.81
C TRP A 65 -8.42 3.18 7.70
N LEU A 66 -7.75 2.37 6.89
CA LEU A 66 -7.93 0.93 6.84
C LEU A 66 -7.28 0.30 8.09
N GLU A 67 -8.12 -0.23 8.97
CA GLU A 67 -7.76 -0.99 10.19
C GLU A 67 -6.83 -0.27 11.16
N SER A 68 -6.82 1.05 11.05
CA SER A 68 -5.98 1.93 11.85
C SER A 68 -6.63 3.29 12.08
N ALA A 69 -6.17 3.96 13.14
CA ALA A 69 -6.56 5.31 13.49
C ALA A 69 -5.33 6.07 14.00
N ASN A 70 -5.24 7.35 13.68
CA ASN A 70 -4.17 8.20 14.17
C ASN A 70 -4.70 9.48 14.84
N VAL A 71 -3.84 10.08 15.67
CA VAL A 71 -4.06 11.40 16.26
C VAL A 71 -2.74 12.14 16.36
N GLU A 72 -2.79 13.43 16.04
CA GLU A 72 -1.68 14.37 16.17
C GLU A 72 -2.03 15.48 17.16
N TRP A 73 -1.05 15.91 17.96
CA TRP A 73 -1.27 16.94 18.99
C TRP A 73 -0.05 17.80 19.29
N THR A 74 -0.29 18.98 19.84
CA THR A 74 0.76 19.89 20.32
C THR A 74 1.36 19.42 21.65
N GLU A 75 2.65 19.65 21.85
CA GLU A 75 3.30 19.37 23.13
C GLU A 75 2.72 20.23 24.28
N ALA A 76 2.27 19.60 25.36
CA ALA A 76 1.89 20.26 26.60
C ALA A 76 3.11 20.72 27.41
N LYS A 77 2.97 21.87 28.07
CA LYS A 77 4.06 22.48 28.83
C LYS A 77 4.40 21.63 30.06
N GLY A 78 5.66 21.22 30.17
CA GLY A 78 6.12 20.41 31.31
C GLY A 78 5.78 18.92 31.20
N ALA A 79 5.13 18.50 30.11
CA ALA A 79 4.97 17.09 29.81
C ALA A 79 6.34 16.44 29.58
N THR A 80 6.60 15.35 30.28
CA THR A 80 7.74 14.47 30.03
C THR A 80 7.40 13.37 29.03
N GLY A 81 6.11 13.14 28.80
CA GLY A 81 5.59 12.11 27.90
C GLY A 81 4.06 12.12 27.78
N TYR A 82 3.50 11.07 27.19
CA TYR A 82 2.06 10.87 26.99
C TYR A 82 1.68 9.40 27.10
N ASN A 83 0.52 9.15 27.69
CA ASN A 83 -0.21 7.91 27.51
C ASN A 83 -1.34 8.16 26.51
N VAL A 84 -1.53 7.22 25.59
CA VAL A 84 -2.61 7.27 24.60
C VAL A 84 -3.47 6.03 24.75
N TYR A 85 -4.78 6.20 24.71
CA TYR A 85 -5.77 5.15 24.85
C TYR A 85 -6.75 5.16 23.68
N CYS A 86 -7.27 4.00 23.29
CA CYS A 86 -8.30 3.87 22.27
C CYS A 86 -9.43 2.96 22.75
N LYS A 87 -10.67 3.27 22.34
CA LYS A 87 -11.85 2.42 22.50
C LYS A 87 -12.83 2.66 21.36
N LEU A 88 -13.80 1.75 21.20
CA LEU A 88 -14.98 2.02 20.38
C LEU A 88 -15.72 3.25 20.95
N ALA A 89 -16.21 4.12 20.08
CA ALA A 89 -16.93 5.33 20.46
C ALA A 89 -18.15 5.01 21.34
N SER A 90 -18.83 3.89 21.07
CA SER A 90 -19.97 3.38 21.82
C SER A 90 -19.63 2.66 23.13
N ALA A 91 -18.37 2.29 23.35
CA ALA A 91 -17.94 1.54 24.51
C ALA A 91 -17.83 2.41 25.77
N SER A 92 -17.83 1.77 26.94
CA SER A 92 -17.64 2.45 28.22
C SER A 92 -16.21 2.97 28.40
N ASP A 93 -16.00 3.99 29.24
CA ASP A 93 -14.64 4.52 29.50
C ASP A 93 -13.72 3.49 30.19
N SER A 94 -14.26 2.48 30.86
CA SER A 94 -13.49 1.36 31.40
C SER A 94 -12.83 0.48 30.33
N GLU A 95 -13.28 0.59 29.07
CA GLU A 95 -12.77 -0.21 27.96
C GLU A 95 -11.64 0.46 27.17
N TYR A 96 -11.19 1.64 27.60
CA TYR A 96 -9.97 2.25 27.07
C TYR A 96 -8.78 1.29 27.19
N LYS A 97 -8.18 0.97 26.03
CA LYS A 97 -6.94 0.21 25.95
C LYS A 97 -5.79 1.16 25.69
N GLN A 98 -4.77 1.10 26.54
CA GLN A 98 -3.55 1.87 26.35
C GLN A 98 -2.79 1.33 25.13
N LEU A 99 -2.24 2.24 24.33
CA LEU A 99 -1.33 1.89 23.24
C LEU A 99 0.04 1.51 23.78
N ASP A 100 0.74 0.66 23.03
CA ASP A 100 2.17 0.43 23.25
C ASP A 100 2.93 1.74 23.02
N ASN A 101 3.93 2.01 23.86
CA ASN A 101 4.71 3.24 23.80
C ASN A 101 5.32 3.45 22.40
N GLN A 102 5.74 2.37 21.73
CA GLN A 102 6.34 2.40 20.39
C GLN A 102 5.42 2.98 19.30
N LEU A 103 4.12 3.06 19.55
CA LEU A 103 3.15 3.67 18.65
C LEU A 103 3.01 5.19 18.86
N ILE A 104 3.64 5.77 19.88
CA ILE A 104 3.65 7.20 20.19
C ILE A 104 4.99 7.78 19.73
N ARG A 105 4.95 8.85 18.94
CA ARG A 105 6.11 9.44 18.27
C ARG A 105 6.14 10.94 18.43
N LYS A 106 7.35 11.49 18.54
CA LYS A 106 7.60 12.94 18.51
C LYS A 106 8.16 13.30 17.14
N TYR A 107 7.58 14.31 16.54
CA TYR A 107 8.05 15.00 15.34
C TYR A 107 8.51 16.42 15.73
N SER A 108 8.99 17.19 14.75
CA SER A 108 9.60 18.50 14.98
C SER A 108 8.69 19.49 15.71
N SER A 109 7.37 19.47 15.45
CA SER A 109 6.39 20.41 16.02
C SER A 109 5.19 19.76 16.70
N TYR A 110 5.07 18.44 16.68
CA TYR A 110 3.90 17.71 17.17
C TYR A 110 4.26 16.31 17.67
N PHE A 111 3.32 15.69 18.37
CA PHE A 111 3.33 14.27 18.65
C PHE A 111 2.25 13.57 17.83
N ARG A 112 2.48 12.31 17.50
CA ARG A 112 1.54 11.46 16.78
C ARG A 112 1.43 10.09 17.45
N ALA A 113 0.24 9.51 17.42
CA ALA A 113 0.04 8.12 17.79
C ALA A 113 -0.83 7.40 16.77
N ASP A 114 -0.48 6.15 16.46
CA ASP A 114 -1.20 5.32 15.49
C ASP A 114 -1.63 4.01 16.17
N VAL A 115 -2.94 3.78 16.21
CA VAL A 115 -3.52 2.50 16.64
C VAL A 115 -3.61 1.61 15.42
N LEU A 116 -3.03 0.41 15.49
CA LEU A 116 -3.02 -0.57 14.41
C LEU A 116 -3.77 -1.84 14.83
N GLY A 117 -4.42 -2.50 13.87
CA GLY A 117 -5.14 -3.74 14.11
C GLY A 117 -6.53 -3.52 14.69
N LEU A 118 -7.23 -2.49 14.20
CA LEU A 118 -8.61 -2.19 14.56
C LEU A 118 -9.56 -2.89 13.58
N SER A 119 -10.65 -3.44 14.10
CA SER A 119 -11.79 -3.81 13.26
C SER A 119 -12.46 -2.55 12.70
N GLN A 120 -13.20 -2.69 11.60
CA GLN A 120 -14.06 -1.61 11.11
C GLN A 120 -15.01 -1.12 12.23
N GLY A 121 -15.10 0.19 12.39
CA GLY A 121 -15.95 0.80 13.42
C GLY A 121 -15.64 2.26 13.67
N ASP A 122 -16.38 2.82 14.63
CA ASP A 122 -16.22 4.20 15.08
C ASP A 122 -15.47 4.18 16.43
N TYR A 123 -14.38 4.93 16.53
CA TYR A 123 -13.46 4.93 17.67
C TYR A 123 -13.27 6.33 18.25
N VAL A 124 -12.77 6.40 19.49
CA VAL A 124 -12.25 7.63 20.10
C VAL A 124 -10.90 7.34 20.74
N MET A 125 -9.98 8.30 20.61
CA MET A 125 -8.68 8.24 21.25
C MET A 125 -8.59 9.27 22.37
N LYS A 126 -7.89 8.93 23.45
CA LYS A 126 -7.65 9.78 24.61
C LYS A 126 -6.16 9.94 24.82
N ILE A 127 -5.70 11.18 24.91
CA ILE A 127 -4.30 11.55 25.10
C ILE A 127 -4.16 12.17 26.47
N VAL A 128 -3.22 11.66 27.27
CA VAL A 128 -2.99 12.10 28.65
C VAL A 128 -1.52 12.45 28.82
N PRO A 129 -1.15 13.71 29.10
CA PRO A 129 0.24 14.07 29.41
C PRO A 129 0.74 13.32 30.63
N THR A 130 2.03 12.99 30.63
CA THR A 130 2.74 12.49 31.81
C THR A 130 3.68 13.57 32.33
N ILE A 131 3.60 13.87 33.64
CA ILE A 131 4.46 14.83 34.35
C ILE A 131 5.04 14.09 35.55
N ASN A 132 6.37 14.06 35.68
CA ASN A 132 7.07 13.32 36.74
C ASN A 132 6.64 11.83 36.81
N ASN A 133 6.52 11.17 35.64
CA ASN A 133 6.09 9.77 35.50
C ASN A 133 4.70 9.47 36.07
N LYS A 134 3.79 10.45 36.08
CA LYS A 134 2.38 10.27 36.44
C LYS A 134 1.49 10.95 35.42
N GLU A 135 0.32 10.38 35.18
CA GLU A 135 -0.69 11.01 34.33
C GLU A 135 -1.20 12.31 34.96
N ALA A 136 -1.20 13.38 34.16
CA ALA A 136 -1.94 14.59 34.44
C ALA A 136 -3.36 14.45 33.88
N SER A 137 -4.19 13.59 34.49
CA SER A 137 -5.52 13.21 33.93
C SER A 137 -6.49 14.40 33.75
N LEU A 138 -6.30 15.50 34.46
CA LEU A 138 -7.08 16.74 34.26
C LEU A 138 -6.71 17.48 32.97
N GLU A 139 -5.56 17.16 32.37
CA GLU A 139 -5.07 17.72 31.11
C GLU A 139 -5.31 16.77 29.93
N GLN A 140 -6.13 15.74 30.12
CA GLN A 140 -6.48 14.81 29.06
C GLN A 140 -7.28 15.51 27.95
N ILE A 141 -7.09 15.06 26.72
CA ILE A 141 -7.91 15.45 25.57
C ILE A 141 -8.43 14.19 24.86
N ILE A 142 -9.64 14.26 24.35
CA ILE A 142 -10.30 13.14 23.64
C ILE A 142 -10.62 13.62 22.22
N THR A 143 -10.34 12.76 21.24
CA THR A 143 -10.66 13.05 19.84
C THR A 143 -12.16 13.12 19.61
N LYS A 144 -12.55 13.71 18.48
CA LYS A 144 -13.85 13.41 17.88
C LYS A 144 -13.89 11.93 17.48
N THR A 145 -15.08 11.44 17.12
CA THR A 145 -15.24 10.08 16.57
C THR A 145 -14.40 9.91 15.30
N ILE A 146 -13.59 8.86 15.28
CA ILE A 146 -12.72 8.46 14.18
C ILE A 146 -13.33 7.25 13.48
N LYS A 147 -13.50 7.31 12.15
CA LYS A 147 -14.08 6.22 11.36
C LYS A 147 -13.00 5.32 10.78
N VAL A 148 -12.96 4.07 11.22
CA VAL A 148 -12.03 3.04 10.74
C VAL A 148 -12.75 2.14 9.75
N LYS A 149 -12.14 1.86 8.60
CA LYS A 149 -12.63 0.93 7.58
C LYS A 149 -11.87 -0.38 7.62
N ALA A 150 -12.43 -1.46 7.08
CA ALA A 150 -11.68 -2.70 6.88
C ALA A 150 -10.74 -2.59 5.66
N ASN A 151 -9.65 -3.36 5.67
CA ASN A 151 -8.91 -3.61 4.44
C ASN A 151 -9.73 -4.49 3.49
N THR A 152 -9.56 -4.30 2.19
CA THR A 152 -10.22 -5.11 1.14
C THR A 152 -9.52 -6.45 0.98
N ARG A 153 -10.02 -7.48 1.66
CA ARG A 153 -9.52 -8.87 1.58
C ARG A 153 -10.12 -9.62 0.40
N GLU A 154 -9.79 -9.16 -0.79
CA GLU A 154 -10.16 -9.77 -2.06
C GLU A 154 -8.90 -10.25 -2.79
N GLY A 155 -9.03 -11.21 -3.70
CA GLY A 155 -7.87 -11.76 -4.40
C GLY A 155 -7.64 -13.25 -4.17
N PHE A 156 -6.75 -13.82 -4.97
CA PHE A 156 -6.39 -15.23 -4.83
C PHE A 156 -5.75 -15.57 -3.48
N ALA A 157 -5.12 -14.62 -2.79
CA ALA A 157 -4.61 -14.84 -1.43
C ALA A 157 -5.72 -15.14 -0.40
N PHE A 158 -6.98 -14.81 -0.72
CA PHE A 158 -8.16 -15.03 0.12
C PHE A 158 -9.17 -15.99 -0.53
N ALA A 159 -8.80 -16.62 -1.64
CA ALA A 159 -9.69 -17.59 -2.29
C ALA A 159 -9.99 -18.74 -1.33
N SER A 160 -11.25 -19.18 -1.26
CA SER A 160 -11.65 -20.28 -0.39
C SER A 160 -10.96 -21.61 -0.71
N GLY A 161 -10.48 -21.76 -1.96
CA GLY A 161 -9.69 -22.91 -2.41
C GLY A 161 -8.17 -22.74 -2.26
N SER A 162 -7.70 -21.64 -1.67
CA SER A 162 -6.26 -21.43 -1.43
C SER A 162 -5.76 -22.27 -0.24
N PRO A 163 -4.49 -22.71 -0.22
CA PRO A 163 -3.96 -23.60 0.82
C PRO A 163 -4.12 -23.08 2.25
N MET A 164 -3.93 -21.78 2.46
CA MET A 164 -4.03 -21.16 3.79
C MET A 164 -5.39 -20.53 4.07
N GLY A 165 -6.24 -20.37 3.06
CA GLY A 165 -7.55 -19.71 3.16
C GLY A 165 -7.51 -18.19 3.38
N THR A 166 -6.35 -17.61 3.71
CA THR A 166 -6.16 -16.19 3.96
C THR A 166 -4.70 -15.78 3.71
N GLY A 167 -4.50 -14.50 3.35
CA GLY A 167 -3.21 -13.82 3.30
C GLY A 167 -3.01 -12.78 4.42
N SER A 168 -3.84 -12.78 5.47
CA SER A 168 -3.82 -11.79 6.57
C SER A 168 -2.62 -11.91 7.52
N GLY A 169 -1.67 -12.81 7.25
CA GLY A 169 -0.42 -12.92 8.00
C GLY A 169 -0.64 -13.17 9.50
N GLY A 170 -0.19 -12.21 10.31
CA GLY A 170 -0.31 -12.23 11.76
C GLY A 170 -1.64 -11.74 12.33
N TYR A 171 -2.55 -11.26 11.48
CA TYR A 171 -3.86 -10.72 11.83
C TYR A 171 -5.00 -11.71 11.57
N LYS A 172 -6.16 -11.43 12.15
CA LYS A 172 -7.43 -12.05 11.76
C LYS A 172 -8.02 -11.34 10.55
N ASP A 173 -8.93 -11.99 9.85
CA ASP A 173 -9.61 -11.42 8.68
C ASP A 173 -10.57 -10.25 9.01
N ASP A 174 -10.80 -9.98 10.29
CA ASP A 174 -11.50 -8.79 10.78
C ASP A 174 -10.58 -7.59 11.02
N GLY A 175 -9.27 -7.73 10.74
CA GLY A 175 -8.25 -6.71 10.94
C GLY A 175 -7.62 -6.68 12.32
N THR A 176 -8.15 -7.41 13.29
CA THR A 176 -7.63 -7.38 14.67
C THR A 176 -6.51 -8.39 14.89
N VAL A 177 -5.61 -8.07 15.82
CA VAL A 177 -4.45 -8.90 16.17
C VAL A 177 -4.89 -10.31 16.60
N ALA A 178 -4.23 -11.35 16.09
CA ALA A 178 -4.47 -12.71 16.55
C ALA A 178 -4.06 -12.91 18.02
N SER A 179 -4.83 -13.68 18.79
CA SER A 179 -4.69 -13.76 20.27
C SER A 179 -3.32 -14.24 20.78
N ASN A 180 -2.60 -15.03 19.98
CA ASN A 180 -1.27 -15.55 20.31
C ASN A 180 -0.15 -14.91 19.48
N ALA A 181 -0.39 -13.74 18.90
CA ALA A 181 0.58 -13.03 18.09
C ALA A 181 1.75 -12.51 18.93
N GLN A 182 2.96 -12.69 18.41
CA GLN A 182 4.14 -11.96 18.88
C GLN A 182 4.25 -10.66 18.09
N ILE A 183 4.27 -9.51 18.78
CA ILE A 183 4.49 -8.22 18.14
C ILE A 183 5.91 -7.76 18.44
N VAL A 184 6.65 -7.40 17.39
CA VAL A 184 8.03 -6.90 17.48
C VAL A 184 8.09 -5.51 16.83
N TYR A 185 8.53 -4.52 17.58
CA TYR A 185 8.70 -3.14 17.10
C TYR A 185 10.16 -2.88 16.70
N ILE A 186 10.39 -2.55 15.42
CA ILE A 186 11.72 -2.25 14.89
C ILE A 186 11.86 -0.79 14.48
N THR A 187 13.07 -0.27 14.67
CA THR A 187 13.54 1.09 14.43
C THR A 187 15.01 1.00 14.05
N SER A 188 15.59 2.05 13.46
CA SER A 188 17.04 2.11 13.17
C SER A 188 17.91 1.82 14.40
N SER A 189 17.46 2.22 15.60
CA SER A 189 18.23 2.09 16.84
C SER A 189 18.22 0.69 17.48
N ASN A 190 17.20 -0.12 17.18
CA ASN A 190 16.92 -1.38 17.88
C ASN A 190 16.73 -2.60 16.96
N VAL A 191 16.76 -2.45 15.64
CA VAL A 191 16.53 -3.56 14.68
C VAL A 191 17.44 -4.77 14.91
N ASN A 192 18.65 -4.56 15.43
CA ASN A 192 19.61 -5.62 15.80
C ASN A 192 19.52 -6.09 17.27
N LYS A 193 18.61 -5.52 18.06
CA LYS A 193 18.50 -5.71 19.51
C LYS A 193 17.13 -6.23 19.96
N VAL A 194 16.12 -6.13 19.11
CA VAL A 194 14.79 -6.70 19.39
C VAL A 194 14.90 -8.19 19.69
N THR A 195 14.05 -8.69 20.58
CA THR A 195 14.09 -10.10 20.97
C THR A 195 12.74 -10.76 20.80
N ALA A 196 12.74 -12.02 20.36
CA ALA A 196 11.56 -12.87 20.36
C ALA A 196 11.92 -14.32 20.66
N ASN A 197 11.06 -15.02 21.38
CA ASN A 197 11.14 -16.47 21.54
C ASN A 197 10.61 -17.15 20.28
N VAL A 198 11.43 -17.98 19.63
CA VAL A 198 11.06 -18.75 18.43
C VAL A 198 11.06 -20.24 18.75
N ILE A 199 10.02 -20.96 18.31
CA ILE A 199 9.99 -22.42 18.38
C ILE A 199 10.92 -22.99 17.30
N THR A 200 11.99 -23.68 17.69
CA THR A 200 13.06 -24.10 16.77
C THR A 200 13.11 -25.61 16.48
N ASN A 201 12.21 -26.39 17.07
CA ASN A 201 12.10 -27.82 16.79
C ASN A 201 10.67 -28.36 17.00
N ILE A 202 10.44 -29.59 16.53
CA ILE A 202 9.15 -30.31 16.63
C ILE A 202 8.69 -30.56 18.07
N LYS A 203 9.60 -30.50 19.06
CA LYS A 203 9.29 -30.69 20.48
C LYS A 203 8.78 -29.40 21.15
N GLY A 204 8.74 -28.28 20.43
CA GLY A 204 8.29 -27.01 20.98
C GLY A 204 9.35 -26.22 21.75
N THR A 205 10.65 -26.48 21.55
CA THR A 205 11.70 -25.72 22.24
C THR A 205 11.69 -24.26 21.80
N ALA A 206 11.45 -23.35 22.75
CA ALA A 206 11.57 -21.91 22.55
C ALA A 206 13.03 -21.46 22.69
N THR A 207 13.55 -20.76 21.68
CA THR A 207 14.88 -20.14 21.67
C THR A 207 14.72 -18.62 21.65
N LEU A 208 15.32 -17.93 22.62
CA LEU A 208 15.38 -16.46 22.59
C LEU A 208 16.33 -16.03 21.48
N CYS A 209 15.81 -15.32 20.49
CA CYS A 209 16.53 -14.79 19.34
C CYS A 209 16.73 -13.28 19.51
N THR A 210 17.82 -12.72 18.98
CA THR A 210 18.14 -11.28 19.09
C THR A 210 18.46 -10.67 17.73
N GLY A 211 17.77 -9.59 17.39
CA GLY A 211 17.80 -8.95 16.08
C GLY A 211 16.78 -9.55 15.11
N ILE A 212 16.25 -8.72 14.22
CA ILE A 212 15.18 -9.15 13.31
C ILE A 212 15.63 -10.27 12.38
N THR A 213 16.87 -10.22 11.90
CA THR A 213 17.43 -11.22 10.97
C THR A 213 17.60 -12.59 11.63
N ASP A 214 18.02 -12.65 12.89
CA ASP A 214 18.08 -13.89 13.67
C ASP A 214 16.68 -14.47 13.94
N ILE A 215 15.72 -13.62 14.36
CA ILE A 215 14.33 -14.04 14.58
C ILE A 215 13.76 -14.71 13.31
N LEU A 216 13.89 -14.07 12.15
CA LEU A 216 13.40 -14.62 10.88
C LEU A 216 14.16 -15.89 10.47
N ALA A 217 15.49 -15.91 10.60
CA ALA A 217 16.32 -17.06 10.26
C ALA A 217 16.00 -18.30 11.12
N LYS A 218 15.60 -18.12 12.39
CA LYS A 218 15.22 -19.23 13.28
C LYS A 218 13.82 -19.77 13.02
N ARG A 219 12.95 -19.01 12.35
CA ARG A 219 11.63 -19.47 11.91
C ARG A 219 11.69 -20.33 10.64
N GLN A 220 12.82 -20.35 9.93
CA GLN A 220 12.91 -20.94 8.58
C GLN A 220 12.58 -22.43 8.43
N LYS A 221 12.50 -23.17 9.53
CA LYS A 221 12.12 -24.59 9.51
C LYS A 221 10.62 -24.81 9.68
N GLY A 222 9.82 -23.74 9.80
CA GLY A 222 8.36 -23.82 9.90
C GLY A 222 7.84 -24.44 11.20
N TYR A 223 8.68 -24.58 12.23
CA TYR A 223 8.26 -25.13 13.53
C TYR A 223 7.44 -24.13 14.34
N ASP A 224 7.79 -22.84 14.27
CA ASP A 224 6.99 -21.78 14.88
C ASP A 224 5.95 -21.26 13.89
N LYS A 225 4.70 -21.65 14.13
CA LYS A 225 3.54 -21.21 13.35
C LYS A 225 2.70 -20.17 14.07
N ARG A 226 3.13 -19.71 15.25
CA ARG A 226 2.42 -18.63 15.95
C ARG A 226 2.50 -17.35 15.11
N PRO A 227 1.44 -16.55 15.05
CA PRO A 227 1.46 -15.26 14.36
C PRO A 227 2.63 -14.38 14.82
N LEU A 228 3.32 -13.76 13.86
CA LEU A 228 4.38 -12.78 14.11
C LEU A 228 4.03 -11.50 13.37
N ILE A 229 3.93 -10.38 14.09
CA ILE A 229 3.70 -9.05 13.52
C ILE A 229 4.95 -8.22 13.79
N ILE A 230 5.57 -7.72 12.72
CA ILE A 230 6.74 -6.84 12.76
C ILE A 230 6.26 -5.45 12.40
N ARG A 231 6.38 -4.51 13.34
CA ARG A 231 5.98 -3.10 13.20
C ARG A 231 7.21 -2.22 13.03
N MET A 232 7.39 -1.64 11.85
CA MET A 232 8.50 -0.76 11.52
C MET A 232 8.10 0.70 11.70
N ALA A 233 8.89 1.47 12.46
CA ALA A 233 8.66 2.90 12.65
C ALA A 233 9.84 3.74 12.16
N GLY A 234 9.54 4.80 11.41
CA GLY A 234 10.51 5.72 10.84
C GLY A 234 11.35 5.14 9.71
N GLU A 235 12.43 5.84 9.37
CA GLU A 235 13.41 5.42 8.37
C GLU A 235 14.41 4.41 8.96
N ILE A 236 14.51 3.23 8.35
CA ILE A 236 15.56 2.24 8.64
C ILE A 236 16.42 2.09 7.39
N LYS A 237 17.73 2.35 7.52
CA LYS A 237 18.69 2.23 6.43
C LYS A 237 19.27 0.83 6.39
N ALA A 238 19.71 0.39 5.21
CA ALA A 238 20.40 -0.90 5.07
C ALA A 238 21.60 -1.02 6.02
N ALA A 239 22.34 0.08 6.22
CA ALA A 239 23.47 0.14 7.14
C ALA A 239 23.08 -0.05 8.63
N ASP A 240 21.81 0.13 8.99
CA ASP A 240 21.32 -0.09 10.36
C ASP A 240 21.06 -1.57 10.64
N ILE A 241 20.95 -2.43 9.62
CA ILE A 241 20.54 -3.83 9.75
C ILE A 241 21.74 -4.77 9.61
N ALA A 242 22.04 -5.52 10.66
CA ALA A 242 23.01 -6.61 10.59
C ALA A 242 22.35 -7.88 10.04
N GLY A 243 23.02 -8.55 9.09
CA GLY A 243 22.58 -9.84 8.58
C GLY A 243 21.53 -9.78 7.45
N LEU A 244 21.41 -8.66 6.74
CA LEU A 244 20.82 -8.67 5.40
C LEU A 244 21.57 -9.71 4.55
N ASN A 245 20.87 -10.34 3.60
CA ASN A 245 21.52 -11.31 2.72
C ASN A 245 22.52 -10.61 1.77
N SER A 246 23.25 -11.40 0.97
CA SER A 246 24.32 -10.88 0.09
C SER A 246 23.86 -9.87 -0.97
N THR A 247 22.57 -9.82 -1.28
CA THR A 247 21.99 -8.85 -2.22
C THR A 247 21.37 -7.65 -1.50
N GLY A 248 21.33 -7.64 -0.17
CA GLY A 248 20.79 -6.53 0.63
C GLY A 248 19.32 -6.67 1.01
N TYR A 249 18.76 -7.88 0.97
CA TYR A 249 17.37 -8.11 1.39
C TYR A 249 17.26 -8.51 2.86
N LEU A 250 16.17 -8.07 3.49
CA LEU A 250 15.62 -8.73 4.66
C LEU A 250 14.86 -9.98 4.20
N GLN A 251 15.34 -11.16 4.58
CA GLN A 251 14.80 -12.42 4.10
C GLN A 251 13.83 -13.06 5.10
N LEU A 252 12.62 -13.35 4.61
CA LEU A 252 11.71 -14.32 5.22
C LEU A 252 11.81 -15.62 4.43
N LYS A 253 12.19 -16.72 5.10
CA LYS A 253 12.20 -18.06 4.51
C LYS A 253 11.43 -19.01 5.40
N GLY A 254 10.64 -19.94 4.88
CA GLY A 254 10.01 -21.00 5.69
C GLY A 254 8.99 -20.50 6.70
N GLY A 255 8.49 -19.27 6.55
CA GLY A 255 7.70 -18.57 7.55
C GLY A 255 6.21 -18.90 7.45
N TYR A 256 5.53 -18.92 8.60
CA TYR A 256 4.07 -19.02 8.69
C TYR A 256 3.50 -17.84 9.46
N ASN A 257 2.38 -17.30 8.99
CA ASN A 257 1.55 -16.29 9.67
C ASN A 257 2.36 -15.04 10.06
N VAL A 258 3.03 -14.43 9.09
CA VAL A 258 3.92 -13.28 9.32
C VAL A 258 3.32 -12.03 8.69
N THR A 259 3.19 -10.95 9.47
CA THR A 259 2.95 -9.61 8.93
C THR A 259 4.20 -8.77 9.12
N PHE A 260 4.62 -8.07 8.07
CA PHE A 260 5.54 -6.95 8.17
C PHE A 260 4.79 -5.68 7.78
N GLU A 261 4.63 -4.75 8.72
CA GLU A 261 3.87 -3.53 8.51
C GLU A 261 4.66 -2.29 8.96
N GLY A 262 4.54 -1.20 8.20
CA GLY A 262 4.96 0.11 8.68
C GLY A 262 3.95 0.73 9.64
N VAL A 263 4.43 1.56 10.55
CA VAL A 263 3.61 2.36 11.48
C VAL A 263 3.61 3.80 10.98
N GLY A 264 2.43 4.42 10.87
CA GLY A 264 2.30 5.81 10.38
C GLY A 264 2.71 6.00 8.92
N GLU A 265 2.88 7.25 8.53
CA GLU A 265 3.10 7.68 7.15
C GLU A 265 4.57 7.71 6.71
N ASP A 266 5.52 7.47 7.63
CA ASP A 266 6.96 7.67 7.41
C ASP A 266 7.81 6.39 7.58
N ALA A 267 7.18 5.23 7.79
CA ALA A 267 7.87 3.95 7.87
C ALA A 267 8.55 3.60 6.54
N THR A 268 9.88 3.60 6.50
CA THR A 268 10.64 3.52 5.24
C THR A 268 11.80 2.53 5.32
N ALA A 269 11.81 1.58 4.39
CA ALA A 269 12.95 0.73 4.06
C ALA A 269 13.86 1.47 3.04
N TYR A 270 15.01 1.95 3.51
CA TYR A 270 15.92 2.76 2.69
C TYR A 270 17.21 2.00 2.36
N GLY A 271 17.41 1.67 1.09
CA GLY A 271 18.61 0.95 0.62
C GLY A 271 18.53 -0.58 0.73
N TRP A 272 17.38 -1.13 1.12
CA TRP A 272 17.15 -2.57 1.28
C TRP A 272 15.73 -2.94 0.85
N GLY A 273 15.54 -4.20 0.45
CA GLY A 273 14.25 -4.75 0.02
C GLY A 273 13.83 -5.97 0.85
N VAL A 274 12.69 -6.57 0.50
CA VAL A 274 12.17 -7.77 1.15
C VAL A 274 12.22 -8.97 0.21
N LEU A 275 12.69 -10.10 0.72
CA LEU A 275 12.76 -11.36 -0.03
C LEU A 275 12.03 -12.47 0.71
N ILE A 276 10.98 -13.01 0.09
CA ILE A 276 10.12 -14.03 0.68
C ILE A 276 10.30 -15.34 -0.07
N ARG A 277 10.62 -16.41 0.66
CA ARG A 277 10.81 -17.77 0.12
C ARG A 277 10.07 -18.80 0.96
N ASP A 278 9.46 -19.80 0.35
CA ASP A 278 8.89 -20.98 1.00
C ASP A 278 8.01 -20.60 2.21
N SER A 279 7.21 -19.54 2.08
CA SER A 279 6.45 -18.96 3.18
C SER A 279 4.95 -18.97 2.90
N HIS A 280 4.15 -19.11 3.95
CA HIS A 280 2.73 -19.37 3.85
C HIS A 280 1.93 -18.43 4.77
N ASN A 281 0.90 -17.77 4.22
CA ASN A 281 0.12 -16.74 4.90
C ASN A 281 1.02 -15.60 5.39
N VAL A 282 1.36 -14.67 4.48
CA VAL A 282 2.22 -13.51 4.75
C VAL A 282 1.57 -12.23 4.26
N GLU A 283 1.62 -11.20 5.09
CA GLU A 283 1.15 -9.84 4.79
C GLU A 283 2.33 -8.86 4.82
N LEU A 284 2.42 -8.00 3.80
CA LEU A 284 3.45 -6.97 3.68
C LEU A 284 2.80 -5.63 3.33
N ARG A 285 2.82 -4.66 4.27
CA ARG A 285 2.04 -3.44 4.11
C ARG A 285 2.60 -2.15 4.69
N ASN A 286 2.06 -1.03 4.23
CA ASN A 286 2.29 0.31 4.76
C ASN A 286 3.78 0.71 4.84
N MET A 287 4.58 0.32 3.84
CA MET A 287 6.00 0.69 3.79
C MET A 287 6.30 1.61 2.61
N GLY A 288 7.22 2.55 2.83
CA GLY A 288 7.97 3.19 1.75
C GLY A 288 9.21 2.33 1.45
N VAL A 289 9.42 1.93 0.19
CA VAL A 289 10.58 1.14 -0.22
C VAL A 289 11.40 1.96 -1.20
N MET A 290 12.57 2.43 -0.78
CA MET A 290 13.41 3.38 -1.51
C MET A 290 14.81 2.84 -1.72
N LEU A 291 15.35 3.07 -2.92
CA LEU A 291 16.74 2.73 -3.29
C LEU A 291 17.10 1.28 -2.97
N PHE A 292 16.11 0.39 -3.02
CA PHE A 292 16.30 -1.03 -2.79
C PHE A 292 17.33 -1.58 -3.80
N PRO A 293 18.11 -2.59 -3.40
CA PRO A 293 18.95 -3.33 -4.34
C PRO A 293 18.04 -4.13 -5.28
N ASP A 294 18.53 -4.52 -6.47
CA ASP A 294 17.86 -5.50 -7.35
C ASP A 294 16.32 -5.34 -7.40
N ASP A 295 15.55 -6.15 -6.64
CA ASP A 295 14.10 -5.99 -6.43
C ASP A 295 13.71 -5.24 -5.13
N GLY A 296 12.59 -4.52 -5.14
CA GLY A 296 12.04 -3.90 -3.91
C GLY A 296 11.37 -4.92 -3.00
N ILE A 297 10.44 -5.66 -3.58
CA ILE A 297 9.73 -6.77 -2.94
C ILE A 297 9.84 -7.96 -3.90
N SER A 298 10.47 -9.04 -3.44
CA SER A 298 10.70 -10.22 -4.25
C SER A 298 10.09 -11.45 -3.59
N LEU A 299 9.08 -12.04 -4.23
CA LEU A 299 8.58 -13.36 -3.87
C LEU A 299 9.34 -14.37 -4.71
N ASP A 300 10.27 -15.10 -4.10
CA ASP A 300 11.11 -16.08 -4.79
C ASP A 300 11.05 -17.46 -4.14
N THR A 301 10.17 -18.25 -4.75
CA THR A 301 9.93 -19.69 -4.69
C THR A 301 9.24 -20.27 -3.48
N GLY A 302 8.18 -21.05 -3.75
CA GLY A 302 7.45 -21.86 -2.78
C GLY A 302 6.49 -21.07 -1.91
N ASN A 303 6.17 -19.82 -2.26
CA ASN A 303 5.27 -19.01 -1.46
C ASN A 303 3.81 -19.27 -1.80
N GLU A 304 2.96 -19.25 -0.76
CA GLU A 304 1.52 -19.45 -0.86
C GLU A 304 0.78 -18.44 0.01
N ASN A 305 -0.33 -17.89 -0.49
CA ASN A 305 -1.17 -16.96 0.28
C ASN A 305 -0.39 -15.74 0.77
N ILE A 306 0.07 -14.91 -0.17
CA ILE A 306 0.85 -13.70 0.12
C ILE A 306 0.03 -12.47 -0.27
N TRP A 307 -0.05 -11.51 0.65
CA TRP A 307 -0.70 -10.22 0.42
C TRP A 307 0.30 -9.07 0.55
N VAL A 308 0.55 -8.40 -0.57
CA VAL A 308 1.42 -7.22 -0.63
C VAL A 308 0.55 -6.01 -0.91
N HIS A 309 0.37 -5.12 0.07
CA HIS A 309 -0.60 -4.03 -0.10
C HIS A 309 -0.27 -2.73 0.62
N ASN A 310 -0.80 -1.61 0.10
CA ASN A 310 -0.64 -0.29 0.71
C ASN A 310 0.83 0.13 0.90
N ASN A 311 1.71 -0.20 -0.06
CA ASN A 311 3.11 0.22 -0.03
C ASN A 311 3.37 1.32 -1.07
N ASP A 312 4.24 2.27 -0.75
CA ASP A 312 4.85 3.18 -1.72
C ASP A 312 6.17 2.56 -2.18
N ILE A 313 6.28 2.23 -3.46
CA ILE A 313 7.48 1.62 -4.03
C ILE A 313 8.11 2.62 -4.99
N PHE A 314 9.27 3.16 -4.60
CA PHE A 314 10.00 4.20 -5.33
C PHE A 314 11.07 3.60 -6.24
N TYR A 315 11.95 4.44 -6.80
CA TYR A 315 13.11 3.95 -7.53
C TYR A 315 14.01 3.04 -6.67
N GLY A 316 14.45 1.94 -7.28
CA GLY A 316 15.56 1.13 -6.78
C GLY A 316 16.91 1.78 -7.06
N ALA A 317 17.97 1.19 -6.49
CA ALA A 317 19.33 1.51 -6.87
C ALA A 317 19.58 1.07 -8.32
N ALA A 318 20.35 1.86 -9.08
CA ALA A 318 20.66 1.52 -10.46
C ALA A 318 21.40 0.18 -10.53
N GLY A 319 20.87 -0.75 -11.32
CA GLY A 319 21.49 -2.05 -11.59
C GLY A 319 22.61 -1.98 -12.64
N SER A 320 23.12 -3.14 -13.05
CA SER A 320 24.18 -3.22 -14.06
C SER A 320 23.66 -3.07 -15.49
N ASP A 321 22.40 -3.44 -15.71
CA ASP A 321 21.81 -3.45 -17.05
C ASP A 321 21.19 -2.08 -17.39
N ALA A 322 21.21 -1.72 -18.67
CA ALA A 322 20.75 -0.40 -19.12
C ALA A 322 19.27 -0.13 -18.81
N ASP A 323 18.44 -1.16 -18.70
CA ASP A 323 17.03 -1.06 -18.33
C ASP A 323 16.79 -1.08 -16.80
N GLN A 324 17.86 -1.11 -15.99
CA GLN A 324 17.82 -1.11 -14.51
C GLN A 324 18.17 0.24 -13.89
N VAL A 325 18.15 1.33 -14.66
CA VAL A 325 18.49 2.69 -14.16
C VAL A 325 17.53 3.20 -13.08
N LYS A 326 16.31 2.66 -13.01
CA LYS A 326 15.28 2.91 -11.99
C LYS A 326 15.17 1.77 -10.95
N GLY A 327 16.11 0.82 -10.93
CA GLY A 327 16.01 -0.47 -10.22
C GLY A 327 15.67 -1.65 -11.15
N ASP A 328 15.78 -2.90 -10.66
CA ASP A 328 15.24 -4.07 -11.37
C ASP A 328 13.72 -4.19 -11.12
N GLY A 329 13.21 -5.21 -10.44
CA GLY A 329 11.77 -5.36 -10.18
C GLY A 329 11.27 -4.54 -8.98
N SER A 330 10.12 -3.88 -9.07
CA SER A 330 9.54 -3.21 -7.90
C SER A 330 8.86 -4.21 -6.95
N CYS A 331 7.96 -5.04 -7.48
CA CYS A 331 7.28 -6.12 -6.76
C CYS A 331 7.17 -7.36 -7.67
N ASP A 332 8.15 -8.25 -7.60
CA ASP A 332 8.23 -9.44 -8.44
C ASP A 332 7.58 -10.68 -7.79
N VAL A 333 6.83 -11.44 -8.58
CA VAL A 333 6.16 -12.69 -8.17
C VAL A 333 6.74 -13.84 -8.96
N LYS A 334 7.63 -14.63 -8.34
CA LYS A 334 8.38 -15.73 -8.97
C LYS A 334 8.11 -17.03 -8.20
N LYS A 335 7.68 -18.11 -8.88
CA LYS A 335 7.46 -19.44 -8.27
C LYS A 335 6.59 -19.39 -7.01
N SER A 336 5.55 -18.56 -7.07
CA SER A 336 4.66 -18.25 -5.95
C SER A 336 3.21 -18.26 -6.44
N THR A 337 2.28 -18.71 -5.61
CA THR A 337 0.87 -18.85 -5.99
C THR A 337 -0.07 -18.37 -4.90
N TYR A 338 -1.33 -18.12 -5.25
CA TYR A 338 -2.32 -17.48 -4.38
C TYR A 338 -1.79 -16.15 -3.81
N VAL A 339 -1.31 -15.29 -4.70
CA VAL A 339 -0.76 -13.97 -4.34
C VAL A 339 -1.78 -12.88 -4.64
N THR A 340 -1.80 -11.83 -3.83
CA THR A 340 -2.58 -10.62 -4.08
C THR A 340 -1.69 -9.40 -3.87
N VAL A 341 -1.57 -8.59 -4.92
CA VAL A 341 -0.85 -7.32 -4.92
C VAL A 341 -1.90 -6.22 -5.04
N ALA A 342 -2.11 -5.44 -3.98
CA ALA A 342 -3.26 -4.56 -3.89
C ALA A 342 -2.95 -3.17 -3.34
N TYR A 343 -3.59 -2.11 -3.81
CA TYR A 343 -3.42 -0.77 -3.22
C TYR A 343 -1.95 -0.33 -3.07
N ASN A 344 -1.02 -0.80 -3.89
CA ASN A 344 0.36 -0.30 -3.88
C ASN A 344 0.47 0.88 -4.85
N HIS A 345 1.31 1.85 -4.49
CA HIS A 345 1.67 2.97 -5.34
C HIS A 345 3.08 2.75 -5.89
N PHE A 346 3.18 2.51 -7.19
CA PHE A 346 4.43 2.36 -7.92
C PHE A 346 4.84 3.73 -8.48
N TYR A 347 5.81 4.39 -7.84
CA TYR A 347 6.29 5.72 -8.23
C TYR A 347 7.30 5.62 -9.36
N ASP A 348 6.85 5.86 -10.60
CA ASP A 348 7.67 5.93 -11.80
C ASP A 348 8.58 4.69 -11.97
N SER A 349 8.10 3.51 -11.56
CA SER A 349 8.88 2.28 -11.61
C SER A 349 9.25 1.89 -13.05
N GLY A 350 10.54 1.62 -13.32
CA GLY A 350 10.97 1.14 -14.63
C GLY A 350 10.41 -0.25 -14.97
N LYS A 351 10.36 -1.14 -13.98
CA LYS A 351 9.83 -2.50 -14.09
C LYS A 351 8.99 -2.78 -12.85
N CYS A 352 7.66 -2.68 -12.96
CA CYS A 352 6.77 -2.84 -11.81
C CYS A 352 6.77 -4.27 -11.28
N SER A 353 6.32 -5.24 -12.08
CA SER A 353 6.12 -6.60 -11.61
C SER A 353 6.33 -7.66 -12.70
N LEU A 354 7.42 -8.42 -12.56
CA LEU A 354 7.55 -9.70 -13.24
C LEU A 354 6.69 -10.74 -12.52
N CYS A 355 5.70 -11.27 -13.22
CA CYS A 355 4.75 -12.26 -12.72
C CYS A 355 4.99 -13.59 -13.44
N GLY A 356 5.87 -14.41 -12.86
CA GLY A 356 6.40 -15.62 -13.48
C GLY A 356 7.72 -15.36 -14.20
N MET A 357 8.75 -16.14 -13.86
CA MET A 357 10.10 -16.04 -14.44
C MET A 357 10.52 -17.34 -15.11
N SER A 358 10.73 -18.38 -14.30
CA SER A 358 11.10 -19.74 -14.74
C SER A 358 10.06 -20.78 -14.33
N ASP A 359 8.86 -20.31 -13.99
CA ASP A 359 7.68 -21.10 -13.68
C ASP A 359 7.29 -21.99 -14.86
N THR A 360 7.04 -23.25 -14.58
CA THR A 360 6.55 -24.25 -15.56
C THR A 360 5.12 -24.69 -15.27
N GLU A 361 4.66 -24.52 -14.03
CA GLU A 361 3.32 -24.87 -13.58
C GLU A 361 2.42 -23.63 -13.51
N ASN A 362 1.11 -23.85 -13.59
CA ASN A 362 0.14 -22.77 -13.42
C ASN A 362 0.14 -22.24 -11.97
N PHE A 363 -0.08 -20.94 -11.81
CA PHE A 363 -0.16 -20.25 -10.51
C PHE A 363 -1.16 -19.10 -10.58
N TYR A 364 -1.62 -18.63 -9.42
CA TYR A 364 -2.72 -17.67 -9.31
C TYR A 364 -2.29 -16.38 -8.64
N VAL A 365 -2.53 -15.24 -9.30
CA VAL A 365 -2.22 -13.91 -8.75
C VAL A 365 -3.32 -12.92 -9.07
N THR A 366 -3.60 -12.04 -8.12
CA THR A 366 -4.46 -10.87 -8.31
C THR A 366 -3.64 -9.59 -8.23
N TYR A 367 -3.91 -8.65 -9.13
CA TYR A 367 -3.51 -7.25 -9.02
C TYR A 367 -4.76 -6.39 -8.94
N HIS A 368 -4.97 -5.65 -7.84
CA HIS A 368 -6.12 -4.75 -7.75
C HIS A 368 -5.87 -3.43 -7.06
N HIS A 369 -6.54 -2.38 -7.52
CA HIS A 369 -6.46 -1.05 -6.90
C HIS A 369 -5.03 -0.50 -6.76
N ASN A 370 -4.07 -1.01 -7.54
CA ASN A 370 -2.71 -0.45 -7.54
C ASN A 370 -2.70 0.83 -8.38
N TRP A 371 -1.87 1.79 -7.96
CA TRP A 371 -1.55 2.98 -8.73
C TRP A 371 -0.21 2.76 -9.44
N PHE A 372 -0.27 2.59 -10.75
CA PHE A 372 0.90 2.51 -11.61
C PHE A 372 1.21 3.91 -12.15
N ASP A 373 1.75 4.75 -11.28
CA ASP A 373 1.97 6.19 -11.47
C ASP A 373 3.24 6.42 -12.29
N HIS A 374 3.08 6.76 -13.57
CA HIS A 374 4.13 7.05 -14.54
C HIS A 374 5.17 5.95 -14.72
N SER A 375 4.84 4.72 -14.31
CA SER A 375 5.74 3.57 -14.43
C SER A 375 5.94 3.16 -15.89
N ASP A 376 7.10 2.63 -16.26
CA ASP A 376 7.38 2.32 -17.66
C ASP A 376 6.69 1.04 -18.14
N SER A 377 6.86 -0.07 -17.40
CA SER A 377 6.54 -1.41 -17.91
C SER A 377 6.26 -2.46 -16.82
N ARG A 378 5.65 -3.57 -17.25
CA ARG A 378 5.37 -4.78 -16.42
C ARG A 378 4.28 -4.53 -15.38
N GLN A 379 3.07 -4.14 -15.78
CA GLN A 379 1.94 -3.96 -14.87
C GLN A 379 0.79 -4.97 -15.06
N PRO A 380 0.99 -6.30 -14.86
CA PRO A 380 2.23 -7.05 -14.74
C PRO A 380 2.76 -7.55 -16.11
N ARG A 381 3.97 -8.12 -16.13
CA ARG A 381 4.44 -8.99 -17.22
C ARG A 381 4.30 -10.45 -16.82
N ILE A 382 3.47 -11.20 -17.54
CA ILE A 382 2.97 -12.51 -17.12
C ILE A 382 3.58 -13.64 -17.95
N ARG A 383 3.97 -14.73 -17.28
CA ARG A 383 4.31 -16.03 -17.87
C ARG A 383 3.50 -17.15 -17.24
N VAL A 384 2.92 -18.06 -18.05
CA VAL A 384 2.26 -19.32 -17.67
C VAL A 384 1.01 -19.18 -16.78
N GLY A 385 0.99 -18.26 -15.82
CA GLY A 385 -0.02 -18.15 -14.77
C GLY A 385 -1.40 -17.67 -15.21
N THR A 386 -2.31 -17.75 -14.25
CA THR A 386 -3.71 -17.35 -14.31
C THR A 386 -3.90 -16.11 -13.45
N ILE A 387 -4.07 -14.96 -14.08
CA ILE A 387 -3.94 -13.67 -13.41
C ILE A 387 -5.21 -12.86 -13.55
N HIS A 388 -5.69 -12.30 -12.45
CA HIS A 388 -6.79 -11.35 -12.46
C HIS A 388 -6.28 -9.93 -12.16
N ILE A 389 -6.64 -8.97 -13.01
CA ILE A 389 -6.20 -7.58 -12.95
C ILE A 389 -7.45 -6.69 -12.98
N TYR A 390 -7.83 -6.08 -11.85
CA TYR A 390 -9.02 -5.25 -11.78
C TYR A 390 -8.90 -3.97 -10.95
N ASN A 391 -9.65 -2.93 -11.33
CA ASN A 391 -9.66 -1.61 -10.69
C ASN A 391 -8.28 -1.00 -10.42
N ASN A 392 -7.25 -1.31 -11.21
CA ASN A 392 -5.97 -0.63 -11.13
C ASN A 392 -6.01 0.66 -11.94
N TYR A 393 -5.25 1.66 -11.48
CA TYR A 393 -5.07 2.92 -12.20
C TYR A 393 -3.70 2.93 -12.90
N PHE A 394 -3.73 2.90 -14.22
CA PHE A 394 -2.58 2.95 -15.11
C PHE A 394 -2.45 4.39 -15.63
N ASP A 395 -1.48 5.11 -15.10
CA ASP A 395 -1.47 6.58 -15.12
C ASP A 395 -0.18 7.07 -15.77
N GLY A 396 -0.19 7.36 -17.07
CA GLY A 396 0.99 7.87 -17.79
C GLY A 396 2.09 6.83 -18.02
N ASN A 397 1.74 5.57 -18.33
CA ASN A 397 2.74 4.51 -18.50
C ASN A 397 3.43 4.54 -19.88
N SER A 398 4.75 4.70 -19.88
CA SER A 398 5.54 5.09 -21.06
C SER A 398 5.84 3.96 -22.06
N LYS A 399 5.80 2.68 -21.64
CA LYS A 399 6.05 1.53 -22.53
C LYS A 399 4.79 0.67 -22.73
N TYR A 400 4.37 -0.10 -21.73
CA TYR A 400 3.17 -0.95 -21.83
C TYR A 400 2.64 -1.31 -20.44
N GLY A 401 1.34 -1.58 -20.32
CA GLY A 401 0.68 -2.03 -19.09
C GLY A 401 0.76 -3.55 -18.89
N VAL A 402 -0.36 -4.24 -19.15
CA VAL A 402 -0.48 -5.70 -19.00
C VAL A 402 0.18 -6.40 -20.19
N GLY A 403 1.16 -7.27 -19.94
CA GLY A 403 1.83 -8.04 -21.00
C GLY A 403 1.76 -9.54 -20.76
N VAL A 404 1.27 -10.32 -21.72
CA VAL A 404 1.13 -11.79 -21.60
C VAL A 404 2.09 -12.57 -22.48
N THR A 405 2.69 -13.62 -21.92
CA THR A 405 3.65 -14.51 -22.59
C THR A 405 3.47 -15.97 -22.11
N LYS A 406 4.12 -16.92 -22.79
CA LYS A 406 4.18 -18.35 -22.42
C LYS A 406 2.81 -18.94 -22.07
N GLY A 407 1.78 -18.65 -22.88
CA GLY A 407 0.45 -19.23 -22.70
C GLY A 407 -0.31 -18.78 -21.46
N SER A 408 0.12 -17.71 -20.77
CA SER A 408 -0.61 -17.18 -19.61
C SER A 408 -2.03 -16.74 -19.96
N SER A 409 -2.94 -16.79 -18.99
CA SER A 409 -4.31 -16.27 -19.09
C SER A 409 -4.49 -15.09 -18.15
N ALA A 410 -4.87 -13.92 -18.70
CA ALA A 410 -5.13 -12.72 -17.92
C ALA A 410 -6.57 -12.22 -18.10
N PHE A 411 -7.29 -12.04 -16.99
CA PHE A 411 -8.56 -11.32 -16.99
C PHE A 411 -8.30 -9.88 -16.57
N VAL A 412 -8.54 -8.94 -17.48
CA VAL A 412 -8.29 -7.50 -17.28
C VAL A 412 -9.64 -6.79 -17.30
N GLU A 413 -10.17 -6.45 -16.14
CA GLU A 413 -11.50 -5.83 -16.04
C GLU A 413 -11.57 -4.58 -15.16
N ASP A 414 -12.47 -3.67 -15.51
CA ASP A 414 -12.79 -2.50 -14.69
C ASP A 414 -11.58 -1.64 -14.28
N ASN A 415 -10.49 -1.66 -15.06
CA ASN A 415 -9.33 -0.82 -14.84
C ASN A 415 -9.49 0.53 -15.55
N TYR A 416 -8.69 1.50 -15.15
CA TYR A 416 -8.58 2.77 -15.86
C TYR A 416 -7.15 2.97 -16.38
N PHE A 417 -7.02 3.07 -17.70
CA PHE A 417 -5.79 3.37 -18.43
C PHE A 417 -5.84 4.81 -18.96
N ARG A 418 -5.16 5.74 -18.30
CA ARG A 418 -4.93 7.11 -18.76
C ARG A 418 -3.52 7.22 -19.34
N ASN A 419 -3.41 7.59 -20.62
CA ASN A 419 -2.13 7.80 -21.31
C ASN A 419 -1.14 6.63 -21.19
N CYS A 420 -1.65 5.40 -21.02
CA CYS A 420 -0.84 4.19 -21.07
C CYS A 420 -0.58 3.84 -22.54
N LYS A 421 0.70 3.87 -22.97
CA LYS A 421 1.08 3.75 -24.39
C LYS A 421 0.48 2.52 -25.08
N TYR A 422 0.69 1.35 -24.47
CA TYR A 422 0.07 0.08 -24.87
C TYR A 422 -0.59 -0.56 -23.64
N PRO A 423 -1.91 -0.36 -23.43
CA PRO A 423 -2.61 -0.85 -22.23
C PRO A 423 -2.46 -2.36 -21.99
N MET A 424 -2.52 -3.12 -23.08
CA MET A 424 -2.45 -4.56 -23.11
C MET A 424 -1.61 -5.01 -24.31
N LEU A 425 -0.77 -6.02 -24.12
CA LEU A 425 0.02 -6.64 -25.17
C LEU A 425 0.02 -8.16 -25.02
N SER A 426 -0.15 -8.86 -26.15
CA SER A 426 0.23 -10.27 -26.27
C SER A 426 1.47 -10.39 -27.14
N SER A 427 2.44 -11.18 -26.68
CA SER A 427 3.74 -11.34 -27.33
C SER A 427 3.60 -11.79 -28.79
N LEU A 428 4.34 -11.13 -29.68
CA LEU A 428 4.46 -11.46 -31.11
C LEU A 428 3.14 -11.37 -31.90
N GLN A 429 2.18 -10.56 -31.45
CA GLN A 429 0.93 -10.30 -32.18
C GLN A 429 0.36 -8.90 -31.89
N GLY A 430 -0.63 -8.49 -32.69
CA GLY A 430 -1.39 -7.27 -32.45
C GLY A 430 -0.52 -6.00 -32.45
N SER A 431 -0.57 -5.24 -31.36
CA SER A 431 0.20 -4.01 -31.22
C SER A 431 1.70 -4.26 -31.06
N ASP A 432 2.11 -5.43 -30.54
CA ASP A 432 3.52 -5.75 -30.31
C ASP A 432 4.35 -5.76 -31.61
N ILE A 433 3.76 -6.26 -32.70
CA ILE A 433 4.38 -6.35 -34.03
C ILE A 433 4.01 -5.18 -34.96
N SER A 434 3.40 -4.11 -34.42
CA SER A 434 2.91 -3.01 -35.25
C SER A 434 4.01 -2.17 -35.90
N GLY A 435 5.22 -2.18 -35.33
CA GLY A 435 6.41 -1.51 -35.87
C GLY A 435 7.29 -2.36 -36.80
N GLY A 436 6.91 -3.62 -37.05
CA GLY A 436 7.68 -4.57 -37.87
C GLY A 436 7.47 -6.02 -37.43
N SER A 437 8.04 -6.98 -38.16
CA SER A 437 7.86 -8.42 -37.88
C SER A 437 8.53 -8.90 -36.58
N VAL A 438 9.35 -8.07 -35.95
CA VAL A 438 9.99 -8.36 -34.65
C VAL A 438 9.22 -7.59 -33.58
N GLY A 439 8.61 -8.31 -32.64
CA GLY A 439 7.92 -7.71 -31.49
C GLY A 439 8.85 -6.84 -30.64
N THR A 440 8.30 -5.84 -29.97
CA THR A 440 9.02 -4.89 -29.12
C THR A 440 8.91 -5.21 -27.63
N PHE A 441 7.97 -6.08 -27.24
CA PHE A 441 7.69 -6.50 -25.87
C PHE A 441 8.47 -7.76 -25.48
N SER A 442 8.36 -8.84 -26.25
CA SER A 442 8.97 -10.14 -25.91
C SER A 442 9.15 -11.02 -27.14
N GLY A 443 10.14 -11.92 -27.10
CA GLY A 443 10.36 -12.97 -28.10
C GLY A 443 9.73 -14.31 -27.73
N GLU A 444 9.06 -14.38 -26.59
CA GLU A 444 8.39 -15.60 -26.09
C GLU A 444 7.05 -15.81 -26.80
N GLU A 445 6.51 -17.03 -26.78
CA GLU A 445 5.15 -17.30 -27.26
C GLU A 445 4.12 -16.43 -26.52
N GLY A 446 3.02 -16.10 -27.19
CA GLY A 446 1.96 -15.25 -26.63
C GLY A 446 1.13 -15.96 -25.56
N GLY A 447 0.51 -15.15 -24.70
CA GLY A 447 -0.60 -15.59 -23.86
C GLY A 447 -1.92 -15.02 -24.37
N MET A 448 -2.97 -15.13 -23.57
CA MET A 448 -4.31 -14.63 -23.90
C MET A 448 -4.83 -13.67 -22.83
N ILE A 449 -5.36 -12.54 -23.29
CA ILE A 449 -6.03 -11.54 -22.45
C ILE A 449 -7.53 -11.56 -22.77
N LYS A 450 -8.36 -11.68 -21.74
CA LYS A 450 -9.78 -11.32 -21.78
C LYS A 450 -9.92 -9.92 -21.17
N ALA A 451 -10.46 -8.98 -21.93
CA ALA A 451 -10.73 -7.61 -21.49
C ALA A 451 -12.23 -7.41 -21.29
N TYR A 452 -12.62 -6.71 -20.22
CA TYR A 452 -14.01 -6.35 -19.95
C TYR A 452 -14.11 -4.98 -19.25
N ASN A 453 -14.99 -4.10 -19.73
CA ASN A 453 -15.33 -2.83 -19.09
C ASN A 453 -14.15 -1.96 -18.61
N ASN A 454 -13.01 -1.96 -19.31
CA ASN A 454 -11.90 -1.05 -18.97
C ASN A 454 -12.15 0.34 -19.54
N LYS A 455 -11.85 1.38 -18.78
CA LYS A 455 -11.76 2.76 -19.27
C LYS A 455 -10.38 2.97 -19.88
N VAL A 456 -10.28 3.36 -21.16
CA VAL A 456 -9.01 3.58 -21.86
C VAL A 456 -9.03 4.93 -22.56
N GLU A 457 -8.10 5.80 -22.20
CA GLU A 457 -7.97 7.16 -22.73
C GLU A 457 -6.51 7.46 -23.08
N GLY A 458 -6.27 8.06 -24.26
CA GLY A 458 -4.93 8.50 -24.67
C GLY A 458 -3.91 7.39 -24.99
N ALA A 459 -4.33 6.13 -25.08
CA ALA A 459 -3.48 5.04 -25.52
C ALA A 459 -2.97 5.25 -26.96
N THR A 460 -1.72 4.86 -27.23
CA THR A 460 -1.18 4.92 -28.60
C THR A 460 -1.79 3.83 -29.47
N LYS A 461 -1.91 2.61 -28.95
CA LYS A 461 -2.55 1.50 -29.67
C LYS A 461 -3.11 0.45 -28.72
N LEU A 462 -4.26 -0.09 -29.08
CA LEU A 462 -4.87 -1.27 -28.49
C LEU A 462 -5.77 -1.90 -29.56
N VAL A 463 -5.54 -3.17 -29.89
CA VAL A 463 -6.32 -3.90 -30.90
C VAL A 463 -7.14 -4.98 -30.22
N TYR A 464 -8.46 -4.92 -30.35
CA TYR A 464 -9.32 -5.97 -29.84
C TYR A 464 -9.61 -7.04 -30.90
N SER A 465 -9.98 -8.24 -30.44
CA SER A 465 -10.36 -9.37 -31.30
C SER A 465 -11.49 -9.07 -32.31
N LYS A 466 -12.34 -8.09 -32.02
CA LYS A 466 -13.40 -7.62 -32.93
C LYS A 466 -12.86 -6.76 -34.08
N ASP A 467 -11.72 -6.11 -33.87
CA ASP A 467 -11.07 -5.23 -34.83
C ASP A 467 -10.17 -6.06 -35.76
N ASP A 468 -9.46 -7.05 -35.20
CA ASP A 468 -8.73 -8.08 -35.94
C ASP A 468 -8.83 -9.42 -35.20
N ALA A 469 -9.42 -10.45 -35.81
CA ALA A 469 -9.64 -11.74 -35.17
C ALA A 469 -8.36 -12.60 -35.04
N THR A 470 -7.25 -12.20 -35.64
CA THR A 470 -5.96 -12.92 -35.60
C THR A 470 -4.88 -12.10 -34.91
N GLN A 471 -4.72 -10.83 -35.29
CA GLN A 471 -3.68 -9.93 -34.78
C GLN A 471 -4.26 -8.93 -33.77
N PHE A 472 -4.64 -9.43 -32.59
CA PHE A 472 -5.18 -8.63 -31.49
C PHE A 472 -4.33 -8.70 -30.22
N ASP A 473 -4.48 -7.71 -29.35
CA ASP A 473 -3.88 -7.68 -28.02
C ASP A 473 -4.76 -8.38 -26.98
N ALA A 474 -6.08 -8.18 -27.07
CA ALA A 474 -7.05 -8.74 -26.12
C ALA A 474 -8.39 -9.15 -26.78
N TYR A 475 -9.03 -10.17 -26.23
CA TYR A 475 -10.41 -10.51 -26.53
C TYR A 475 -11.34 -9.59 -25.74
N LEU A 476 -12.10 -8.72 -26.41
CA LEU A 476 -13.05 -7.82 -25.75
C LEU A 476 -14.39 -8.55 -25.52
N ALA A 477 -14.65 -8.93 -24.27
CA ALA A 477 -15.90 -9.57 -23.88
C ALA A 477 -17.05 -8.55 -23.85
N SER A 478 -18.23 -8.97 -24.32
CA SER A 478 -19.47 -8.18 -24.28
C SER A 478 -20.18 -8.22 -22.93
N ALA A 479 -19.93 -9.27 -22.16
CA ALA A 479 -20.42 -9.45 -20.80
C ALA A 479 -19.33 -10.05 -19.91
N ARG A 480 -19.35 -9.70 -18.62
CA ARG A 480 -18.34 -10.16 -17.66
C ARG A 480 -18.18 -11.68 -17.66
N ASN A 481 -19.29 -12.42 -17.66
CA ASN A 481 -19.30 -13.89 -17.58
C ASN A 481 -19.24 -14.59 -18.95
N GLU A 482 -18.96 -13.85 -20.02
CA GLU A 482 -18.77 -14.44 -21.35
C GLU A 482 -17.51 -15.30 -21.39
N GLN A 483 -17.61 -16.54 -21.89
CA GLN A 483 -16.43 -17.37 -22.10
C GLN A 483 -15.75 -17.01 -23.41
N VAL A 484 -14.41 -16.90 -23.40
CA VAL A 484 -13.62 -16.73 -24.61
C VAL A 484 -13.67 -18.03 -25.42
N PRO A 485 -14.16 -18.00 -26.68
CA PRO A 485 -14.18 -19.19 -27.52
C PRO A 485 -12.76 -19.70 -27.81
N SER A 486 -12.56 -21.03 -27.82
CA SER A 486 -11.27 -21.66 -28.09
C SER A 486 -10.73 -21.45 -29.51
N THR A 487 -11.51 -20.84 -30.40
CA THR A 487 -11.08 -20.38 -31.72
C THR A 487 -10.16 -19.17 -31.64
N TYR A 488 -10.25 -18.36 -30.58
CA TYR A 488 -9.30 -17.28 -30.32
C TYR A 488 -8.07 -17.83 -29.61
N LYS A 489 -6.92 -17.65 -30.25
CA LYS A 489 -5.64 -18.20 -29.81
C LYS A 489 -4.53 -17.20 -30.02
N SER A 490 -3.46 -17.32 -29.24
CA SER A 490 -2.24 -16.57 -29.52
C SER A 490 -1.65 -17.01 -30.85
N VAL A 491 -1.14 -16.07 -31.65
CA VAL A 491 -0.54 -16.34 -32.97
C VAL A 491 0.70 -17.20 -32.80
N SER A 492 1.59 -16.78 -31.90
CA SER A 492 2.74 -17.56 -31.47
C SER A 492 2.34 -18.47 -30.31
N GLY A 493 2.53 -19.79 -30.47
CA GLY A 493 2.21 -20.83 -29.47
C GLY A 493 0.79 -21.42 -29.56
N GLY A 494 -0.18 -20.75 -30.18
CA GLY A 494 -1.54 -21.29 -30.32
C GLY A 494 -2.30 -21.45 -29.00
N ASN A 495 -1.95 -20.67 -27.98
CA ASN A 495 -2.47 -20.79 -26.62
C ASN A 495 -3.88 -20.21 -26.52
N THR A 496 -4.76 -20.85 -25.74
CA THR A 496 -6.13 -20.41 -25.48
C THR A 496 -6.28 -19.79 -24.10
N TYR A 497 -7.26 -18.91 -23.92
CA TYR A 497 -7.67 -18.43 -22.61
C TYR A 497 -8.36 -19.55 -21.82
N ASN A 498 -8.00 -19.73 -20.55
CA ASN A 498 -8.48 -20.85 -19.74
C ASN A 498 -9.86 -20.64 -19.08
N ASN A 499 -10.48 -19.46 -19.26
CA ASN A 499 -11.82 -19.13 -18.73
C ASN A 499 -11.98 -19.26 -17.21
N PHE A 500 -10.88 -19.10 -16.46
CA PHE A 500 -10.85 -19.25 -14.99
C PHE A 500 -11.85 -18.35 -14.26
N ASP A 501 -12.09 -17.14 -14.77
CA ASP A 501 -12.95 -16.11 -14.21
C ASP A 501 -14.45 -16.46 -14.22
N THR A 502 -14.83 -17.46 -15.03
CA THR A 502 -16.20 -18.01 -15.09
C THR A 502 -16.35 -19.33 -14.32
N SER A 503 -15.27 -19.81 -13.71
CA SER A 503 -15.23 -21.08 -13.00
C SER A 503 -15.31 -20.92 -11.48
N SER A 504 -15.45 -22.02 -10.75
CA SER A 504 -15.42 -22.02 -9.28
C SER A 504 -14.04 -21.68 -8.68
N LEU A 505 -13.00 -21.54 -9.50
CA LEU A 505 -11.69 -21.07 -9.08
C LEU A 505 -11.72 -19.59 -8.69
N MET A 506 -12.62 -18.80 -9.28
CA MET A 506 -12.69 -17.36 -9.05
C MET A 506 -13.17 -17.05 -7.62
N TYR A 507 -12.42 -16.20 -6.92
CA TYR A 507 -12.80 -15.72 -5.59
C TYR A 507 -13.94 -14.68 -5.68
N LYS A 508 -14.53 -14.36 -4.53
CA LYS A 508 -15.58 -13.33 -4.43
C LYS A 508 -14.95 -11.94 -4.27
N TYR A 509 -15.49 -10.97 -5.00
CA TYR A 509 -15.08 -9.57 -4.92
C TYR A 509 -16.18 -8.66 -5.48
N VAL A 510 -16.06 -7.37 -5.21
CA VAL A 510 -16.95 -6.34 -5.75
C VAL A 510 -16.10 -5.29 -6.47
N PRO A 511 -16.04 -5.30 -7.82
CA PRO A 511 -15.29 -4.29 -8.54
C PRO A 511 -15.99 -2.93 -8.46
N ASP A 512 -15.20 -1.88 -8.34
CA ASP A 512 -15.65 -0.51 -8.57
C ASP A 512 -15.97 -0.28 -10.04
N ALA A 513 -16.82 0.71 -10.33
CA ALA A 513 -16.97 1.21 -11.68
C ALA A 513 -15.64 1.85 -12.17
N PRO A 514 -15.26 1.68 -13.45
CA PRO A 514 -14.00 2.23 -14.00
C PRO A 514 -13.83 3.74 -13.79
N GLU A 515 -14.93 4.48 -13.74
CA GLU A 515 -14.95 5.93 -13.53
C GLU A 515 -14.56 6.33 -12.10
N ASN A 516 -14.72 5.43 -11.13
CA ASN A 516 -14.35 5.67 -9.73
C ASN A 516 -12.93 5.21 -9.42
N VAL A 517 -12.30 4.43 -10.31
CA VAL A 517 -10.97 3.84 -10.10
C VAL A 517 -9.93 4.88 -9.73
N GLU A 518 -9.83 5.97 -10.49
CA GLU A 518 -8.89 7.06 -10.18
C GLU A 518 -9.07 7.54 -8.73
N SER A 519 -10.29 7.96 -8.38
CA SER A 519 -10.55 8.52 -7.05
C SER A 519 -10.29 7.53 -5.91
N ASN A 520 -10.66 6.26 -6.08
CA ASN A 520 -10.46 5.24 -5.05
C ASN A 520 -8.98 4.87 -4.90
N VAL A 521 -8.30 4.68 -6.03
CA VAL A 521 -6.88 4.31 -6.06
C VAL A 521 -6.02 5.44 -5.53
N THR A 522 -6.19 6.68 -5.99
CA THR A 522 -5.38 7.81 -5.48
C THR A 522 -5.72 8.17 -4.03
N THR A 523 -6.85 7.71 -3.50
CA THR A 523 -7.18 7.86 -2.07
C THR A 523 -6.49 6.82 -1.21
N TYR A 524 -6.46 5.55 -1.63
CA TYR A 524 -6.09 4.44 -0.75
C TYR A 524 -4.80 3.73 -1.10
N ALA A 525 -4.28 3.88 -2.32
CA ALA A 525 -3.02 3.25 -2.70
C ALA A 525 -1.84 3.93 -2.00
N GLY A 526 -0.82 3.13 -1.69
CA GLY A 526 0.35 3.61 -0.96
C GLY A 526 0.18 3.57 0.56
N ARG A 527 1.09 4.25 1.26
CA ARG A 527 1.06 4.33 2.72
C ARG A 527 -0.16 5.11 3.24
N VAL A 528 -0.49 4.86 4.51
CA VAL A 528 -1.52 5.62 5.25
C VAL A 528 -1.30 7.13 5.12
N ASP A 529 -2.40 7.89 5.04
CA ASP A 529 -2.41 9.35 4.82
C ASP A 529 -1.67 9.80 3.52
N GLY A 530 -1.49 8.85 2.59
CA GLY A 530 -0.77 9.02 1.33
C GLY A 530 0.74 9.16 1.51
N GLY A 531 1.29 8.74 2.65
CA GLY A 531 2.71 8.81 2.98
C GLY A 531 3.27 10.23 3.18
N ASP A 532 4.44 10.34 3.81
CA ASP A 532 5.13 11.61 4.05
C ASP A 532 5.90 12.15 2.82
N PHE A 533 6.12 11.31 1.81
CA PHE A 533 6.79 11.68 0.57
C PHE A 533 5.76 12.12 -0.47
N LYS A 534 5.80 13.40 -0.88
CA LYS A 534 4.87 13.94 -1.90
C LYS A 534 5.58 14.26 -3.20
N TRP A 535 5.06 13.80 -4.33
CA TRP A 535 5.54 14.14 -5.67
C TRP A 535 4.36 14.29 -6.62
N ASN A 536 4.45 15.23 -7.55
CA ASN A 536 3.41 15.45 -8.55
C ASN A 536 4.05 15.32 -9.94
N PHE A 537 3.63 14.30 -10.68
CA PHE A 537 3.94 14.21 -12.10
C PHE A 537 3.09 15.19 -12.91
N THR A 538 3.53 15.48 -14.12
CA THR A 538 2.84 16.36 -15.07
C THR A 538 2.55 15.58 -16.35
N ASP A 539 1.63 16.08 -17.19
CA ASP A 539 1.36 15.49 -18.51
C ASP A 539 2.62 15.34 -19.39
N ALA A 540 3.67 16.13 -19.14
CA ALA A 540 4.94 16.02 -19.85
C ALA A 540 5.74 14.76 -19.45
N ASP A 541 5.41 14.12 -18.34
CA ASP A 541 6.07 12.93 -17.82
C ASP A 541 5.44 11.64 -18.36
N ASP A 542 4.19 11.67 -18.84
CA ASP A 542 3.41 10.51 -19.35
C ASP A 542 4.16 9.62 -20.36
N VAL A 543 5.07 10.19 -21.13
CA VAL A 543 5.80 9.50 -22.20
C VAL A 543 7.26 9.20 -21.87
N LYS A 544 7.74 9.60 -20.69
CA LYS A 544 9.15 9.49 -20.31
C LYS A 544 9.42 8.13 -19.68
N SER A 545 10.53 7.51 -20.08
CA SER A 545 11.08 6.32 -19.40
C SER A 545 12.45 6.56 -18.78
N GLU A 546 13.00 7.76 -18.97
CA GLU A 546 14.26 8.15 -18.34
C GLU A 546 14.05 8.43 -16.86
N VAL A 547 15.12 8.35 -16.07
CA VAL A 547 15.09 8.73 -14.66
C VAL A 547 14.74 10.22 -14.56
N ASN A 548 13.70 10.55 -13.80
CA ASN A 548 13.44 11.92 -13.39
C ASN A 548 14.48 12.33 -12.34
N THR A 549 15.44 13.16 -12.75
CA THR A 549 16.58 13.54 -11.90
C THR A 549 16.18 14.31 -10.64
N GLU A 550 15.10 15.10 -10.67
CA GLU A 550 14.59 15.82 -9.51
C GLU A 550 13.91 14.88 -8.52
N LEU A 551 13.08 13.95 -9.01
CA LEU A 551 12.48 12.89 -8.19
C LEU A 551 13.56 12.03 -7.53
N MET A 552 14.55 11.55 -8.30
CA MET A 552 15.68 10.77 -7.77
C MET A 552 16.48 11.56 -6.73
N SER A 553 16.71 12.86 -6.96
CA SER A 553 17.36 13.72 -5.96
C SER A 553 16.54 13.82 -4.67
N LYS A 554 15.21 13.96 -4.80
CA LYS A 554 14.31 14.01 -3.64
C LYS A 554 14.33 12.71 -2.85
N ILE A 555 14.27 11.55 -3.53
CA ILE A 555 14.38 10.21 -2.92
C ILE A 555 15.72 10.07 -2.18
N LYS A 556 16.85 10.43 -2.82
CA LYS A 556 18.18 10.35 -2.18
C LYS A 556 18.36 11.29 -0.98
N SER A 557 17.60 12.38 -0.94
CA SER A 557 17.58 13.34 0.16
C SER A 557 16.56 13.03 1.25
N TYR A 558 15.75 11.99 1.06
CA TYR A 558 14.71 11.62 2.00
C TYR A 558 15.29 11.36 3.39
N LYS A 559 14.54 11.81 4.38
CA LYS A 559 14.79 11.58 5.79
C LYS A 559 13.45 11.74 6.50
N SER A 560 13.08 10.75 7.31
CA SER A 560 11.91 10.88 8.18
C SER A 560 12.13 12.02 9.19
N ASP A 561 11.08 12.81 9.41
CA ASP A 561 11.04 13.90 10.39
C ASP A 561 10.87 13.41 11.84
N LEU A 562 10.85 12.09 12.05
CA LEU A 562 10.78 11.45 13.35
C LEU A 562 11.96 11.86 14.25
N VAL A 563 11.64 12.46 15.39
CA VAL A 563 12.62 12.89 16.40
C VAL A 563 12.88 11.79 17.42
N SER A 564 11.82 11.16 17.92
CA SER A 564 11.93 10.08 18.91
C SER A 564 10.68 9.21 18.94
N ILE A 565 10.87 7.92 19.25
CA ILE A 565 9.79 6.96 19.50
C ILE A 565 9.63 6.77 20.99
N GLY A 566 8.40 6.52 21.41
CA GLY A 566 8.11 6.05 22.74
C GLY A 566 8.01 7.18 23.74
N GLY A 567 7.05 8.10 23.52
CA GLY A 567 6.83 9.35 24.25
C GLY A 567 6.72 9.27 25.77
N ASN A 568 7.67 8.62 26.44
CA ASN A 568 7.85 8.37 27.86
C ASN A 568 6.55 8.02 28.60
N SER A 569 5.72 7.16 28.00
CA SER A 569 4.49 6.67 28.61
C SER A 569 4.80 5.93 29.90
N VAL A 570 3.94 6.09 30.91
CA VAL A 570 4.00 5.20 32.09
C VAL A 570 3.49 3.84 31.66
N VAL A 571 4.39 2.86 31.59
CA VAL A 571 4.00 1.48 31.29
C VAL A 571 3.28 0.94 32.51
N GLU A 572 1.96 0.86 32.48
CA GLU A 572 1.26 -0.08 33.34
C GLU A 572 1.66 -1.48 32.86
N THR A 573 2.34 -2.26 33.70
CA THR A 573 2.56 -3.69 33.45
C THR A 573 1.22 -4.39 33.30
N ARG A 574 0.69 -4.44 32.07
CA ARG A 574 -0.44 -5.28 31.70
C ARG A 574 0.10 -6.41 30.85
N TYR A 575 0.14 -7.61 31.44
CA TYR A 575 0.34 -8.83 30.70
C TYR A 575 -0.79 -8.96 29.69
N TRP A 576 -0.50 -8.80 28.41
CA TRP A 576 -1.37 -9.29 27.34
C TRP A 576 -1.36 -10.82 27.38
N THR A 577 -2.15 -11.37 28.30
CA THR A 577 -2.49 -12.79 28.35
C THR A 577 -3.94 -12.92 28.79
N LYS A 578 -4.80 -13.24 27.82
CA LYS A 578 -5.50 -14.52 27.80
C LYS A 578 -5.82 -14.91 26.38
#